data_AF-A0A9E3P2G5-F1
#
_entry.id   AF-A0A9E3P2G5-F1
#
_cell.length_a   1.000
_cell.length_b   1.000
_cell.length_c   1.000
_cell.angle_alpha   90.00
_cell.angle_beta   90.00
_cell.angle_gamma   90.00
#
_symmetry.space_group_name_H-M   'P 1'
#
loop_
_entity.id
_entity.type
_entity.pdbx_description
1 polymer ?
#
loop_
_entity_poly.entity_id
_entity_poly.type
_entity_poly.pdbx_seq_one_letter_code
_entity_poly.pdbx_strand_id
1 'polypeptide(L)'
;MKTIWRLGSLVMCGLALTVWACGGEGPGVSESNVEGGELEILFPRMYSAHDGEREYKVPAVVEGVKKVRWSASDTSMVDLETQADGSVMITTRKPGTVTIIAKSGNLEGRAELTITAAKDGEWKAGDERYNNGVVLKRGGGRDGGGGWEAGANDPARKQAACTNCHGHAGSEGDVEHTPMQTAGFSDDELVAIFTKGQKPSGVGQRIMKLERWQRIHQWEMDEFAVKGLVVYLRSLEPKSQGTVDWGGRGGGGGGGGGGGGGGGKGGRDGGRGGSESQ
;
A
#
# COMPACT_ATOMS: atom_id res chain seq x y z
N MET A 1 23.92 12.90 39.32
CA MET A 1 23.57 14.21 39.92
C MET A 1 22.29 14.73 39.28
N LYS A 2 21.30 15.05 40.12
CA LYS A 2 20.08 15.86 39.89
C LYS A 2 19.04 15.39 38.88
N THR A 3 18.15 14.54 39.39
CA THR A 3 16.71 14.47 39.10
C THR A 3 16.07 15.86 39.23
N ILE A 4 15.26 16.29 38.25
CA ILE A 4 14.30 17.39 38.41
C ILE A 4 12.94 16.90 37.90
N TRP A 5 12.07 16.60 38.86
CA TRP A 5 10.63 16.48 38.68
C TRP A 5 10.02 17.88 38.68
N ARG A 6 9.07 18.16 37.78
CA ARG A 6 8.08 19.22 37.98
C ARG A 6 6.69 18.67 37.68
N LEU A 7 6.01 18.30 38.76
CA LEU A 7 4.56 18.13 38.86
C LEU A 7 3.91 19.52 38.78
N GLY A 8 3.11 19.76 37.75
CA GLY A 8 2.19 20.89 37.68
C GLY A 8 0.76 20.36 37.73
N SER A 9 0.14 20.38 38.91
CA SER A 9 -1.29 20.13 39.07
C SER A 9 -2.09 21.29 38.48
N LEU A 10 -2.87 21.02 37.44
CA LEU A 10 -3.90 21.95 36.96
C LEU A 10 -5.25 21.52 37.55
N VAL A 11 -5.78 22.34 38.45
CA VAL A 11 -7.13 22.23 38.99
C VAL A 11 -8.08 22.87 37.97
N MET A 12 -8.87 22.06 37.27
CA MET A 12 -9.98 22.53 36.43
C MET A 12 -11.26 22.56 37.26
N CYS A 13 -11.78 23.78 37.45
CA CYS A 13 -13.03 24.06 38.14
C CYS A 13 -14.22 23.73 37.23
N GLY A 14 -15.15 22.93 37.74
CA GLY A 14 -16.32 22.47 37.01
C GLY A 14 -17.35 23.57 36.76
N LEU A 15 -17.87 23.61 35.53
CA LEU A 15 -19.12 24.28 35.17
C LEU A 15 -20.12 23.19 34.78
N ALA A 16 -21.09 22.96 35.66
CA ALA A 16 -22.21 22.08 35.40
C ALA A 16 -23.22 22.81 34.50
N LEU A 17 -23.28 22.39 33.24
CA LEU A 17 -24.38 22.73 32.33
C LEU A 17 -25.43 21.61 32.41
N THR A 18 -26.59 21.94 32.96
CA THR A 18 -27.79 21.11 32.91
C THR A 18 -28.38 21.19 31.49
N VAL A 19 -28.31 20.07 30.76
CA VAL A 19 -28.93 19.93 29.44
C VAL A 19 -30.37 19.44 29.62
N TRP A 20 -31.32 20.17 29.04
CA TRP A 20 -32.72 19.80 28.96
C TRP A 20 -32.90 18.81 27.79
N ALA A 21 -33.28 17.57 28.10
CA ALA A 21 -33.51 16.52 27.11
C ALA A 21 -34.99 16.53 26.70
N CYS A 22 -35.30 17.02 25.49
CA CYS A 22 -36.56 16.74 24.83
C CYS A 22 -36.47 15.37 24.16
N GLY A 23 -37.27 14.42 24.65
CA GLY A 23 -37.43 13.10 24.05
C GLY A 23 -38.12 13.21 22.69
N GLY A 24 -37.39 12.88 21.64
CA GLY A 24 -37.94 12.49 20.35
C GLY A 24 -37.52 11.06 20.08
N GLU A 25 -38.49 10.16 19.93
CA GLU A 25 -38.27 8.82 19.36
C GLU A 25 -37.75 9.00 17.93
N GLY A 26 -36.41 8.99 17.82
CA GLY A 26 -35.73 9.05 16.53
C GLY A 26 -35.98 7.78 15.74
N PRO A 27 -35.98 7.86 14.39
CA PRO A 27 -36.14 6.69 13.52
C PRO A 27 -35.08 5.66 13.90
N GLY A 28 -35.55 4.45 14.25
CA GLY A 28 -34.70 3.34 14.61
C GLY A 28 -33.65 3.13 13.53
N VAL A 29 -32.39 3.42 13.88
CA VAL A 29 -31.22 2.96 13.14
C VAL A 29 -31.34 1.45 13.16
N SER A 30 -31.71 0.88 12.01
CA SER A 30 -31.71 -0.55 11.79
C SER A 30 -30.30 -1.04 12.05
N GLU A 31 -30.10 -1.67 13.21
CA GLU A 31 -28.94 -2.50 13.48
C GLU A 31 -28.95 -3.58 12.39
N SER A 32 -28.10 -3.39 11.38
CA SER A 32 -27.82 -4.42 10.41
C SER A 32 -27.24 -5.60 11.19
N ASN A 33 -28.07 -6.61 11.45
CA ASN A 33 -27.62 -7.92 11.90
C ASN A 33 -26.69 -8.47 10.82
N VAL A 34 -25.38 -8.27 11.02
CA VAL A 34 -24.34 -8.94 10.24
C VAL A 34 -24.35 -10.39 10.70
N GLU A 35 -25.19 -11.21 10.07
CA GLU A 35 -25.19 -12.65 10.30
C GLU A 35 -23.83 -13.24 9.86
N GLY A 36 -22.96 -13.52 10.83
CA GLY A 36 -21.88 -14.50 10.72
C GLY A 36 -20.74 -14.22 9.72
N GLY A 37 -20.52 -12.97 9.28
CA GLY A 37 -19.42 -12.63 8.36
C GLY A 37 -18.02 -12.75 8.97
N GLU A 38 -17.03 -13.18 8.17
CA GLU A 38 -15.61 -13.05 8.52
C GLU A 38 -15.19 -11.56 8.47
N LEU A 39 -14.29 -11.13 9.37
CA LEU A 39 -13.72 -9.78 9.26
C LEU A 39 -12.73 -9.73 8.09
N GLU A 40 -12.86 -8.74 7.23
CA GLU A 40 -11.89 -8.52 6.15
C GLU A 40 -10.82 -7.51 6.60
N ILE A 41 -9.56 -7.94 6.63
CA ILE A 41 -8.41 -7.03 6.73
C ILE A 41 -8.11 -6.52 5.32
N LEU A 42 -8.06 -5.20 5.12
CA LEU A 42 -7.98 -4.58 3.77
C LEU A 42 -6.80 -5.08 2.92
N PHE A 43 -5.70 -5.46 3.56
CA PHE A 43 -4.64 -6.26 2.93
C PHE A 43 -4.77 -7.72 3.38
N PRO A 44 -5.51 -8.59 2.64
CA PRO A 44 -5.61 -10.01 2.98
C PRO A 44 -4.27 -10.74 2.84
N ARG A 45 -3.37 -10.19 2.02
CA ARG A 45 -1.96 -10.57 1.93
C ARG A 45 -1.11 -9.31 2.04
N MET A 46 -0.12 -9.35 2.91
CA MET A 46 0.80 -8.26 3.20
C MET A 46 2.23 -8.69 2.91
N TYR A 47 3.04 -7.74 2.50
CA TYR A 47 4.44 -7.93 2.18
C TYR A 47 5.28 -6.81 2.78
N SER A 48 6.38 -7.20 3.40
CA SER A 48 7.37 -6.30 4.02
C SER A 48 8.77 -6.86 3.88
N ALA A 49 9.76 -6.17 4.43
CA ALA A 49 11.15 -6.61 4.48
C ALA A 49 11.71 -6.50 5.90
N HIS A 50 12.88 -7.10 6.14
CA HIS A 50 13.64 -6.92 7.37
C HIS A 50 15.14 -7.09 7.07
N ASP A 51 15.95 -6.07 7.40
CA ASP A 51 17.41 -6.08 7.24
C ASP A 51 18.19 -6.11 8.56
N GLY A 52 17.52 -5.96 9.71
CA GLY A 52 18.13 -5.92 11.04
C GLY A 52 18.68 -4.55 11.46
N GLU A 53 18.56 -3.53 10.63
CA GLU A 53 19.03 -2.17 10.90
C GLU A 53 17.90 -1.15 10.92
N ARG A 54 16.93 -1.28 10.00
CA ARG A 54 15.84 -0.33 9.80
C ARG A 54 14.51 -0.88 10.31
N GLU A 55 13.60 0.03 10.61
CA GLU A 55 12.21 -0.35 10.89
C GLU A 55 11.42 -0.45 9.60
N TYR A 56 10.69 -1.55 9.44
CA TYR A 56 9.76 -1.76 8.35
C TYR A 56 8.37 -1.92 8.95
N LYS A 57 7.44 -1.08 8.49
CA LYS A 57 6.11 -0.97 9.07
C LYS A 57 5.04 -1.27 8.03
N VAL A 58 4.01 -2.01 8.44
CA VAL A 58 2.84 -2.30 7.61
C VAL A 58 1.59 -1.88 8.38
N PRO A 59 0.78 -0.94 7.85
CA PRO A 59 -0.50 -0.64 8.45
C PRO A 59 -1.51 -1.75 8.12
N ALA A 60 -2.44 -2.02 9.02
CA ALA A 60 -3.57 -2.90 8.76
C ALA A 60 -4.84 -2.35 9.44
N VAL A 61 -5.98 -2.50 8.77
CA VAL A 61 -7.28 -2.02 9.24
C VAL A 61 -8.38 -3.01 8.84
N VAL A 62 -9.43 -3.05 9.65
CA VAL A 62 -10.70 -3.71 9.35
C VAL A 62 -11.78 -2.64 9.34
N GLU A 63 -12.61 -2.62 8.30
CA GLU A 63 -13.69 -1.64 8.17
C GLU A 63 -14.99 -2.14 8.83
N GLY A 64 -15.89 -1.21 9.16
CA GLY A 64 -17.25 -1.53 9.60
C GLY A 64 -17.40 -2.06 11.04
N VAL A 65 -16.29 -2.23 11.77
CA VAL A 65 -16.32 -2.72 13.16
C VAL A 65 -15.53 -1.80 14.11
N LYS A 66 -15.83 -1.91 15.41
CA LYS A 66 -15.13 -1.17 16.48
C LYS A 66 -14.46 -2.14 17.43
N LYS A 67 -13.54 -1.63 18.27
CA LYS A 67 -12.87 -2.39 19.34
C LYS A 67 -12.16 -3.64 18.83
N VAL A 68 -11.47 -3.51 17.70
CA VAL A 68 -10.68 -4.59 17.11
C VAL A 68 -9.52 -4.93 18.04
N ARG A 69 -9.34 -6.22 18.34
CA ARG A 69 -8.17 -6.76 19.02
C ARG A 69 -7.27 -7.42 17.99
N TRP A 70 -6.01 -7.00 17.97
CA TRP A 70 -5.01 -7.49 17.05
C TRP A 70 -4.07 -8.48 17.74
N SER A 71 -3.66 -9.52 17.02
CA SER A 71 -2.66 -10.50 17.46
C SER A 71 -1.92 -11.08 16.25
N ALA A 72 -0.80 -11.75 16.51
CA ALA A 72 0.00 -12.43 15.50
C ALA A 72 0.19 -13.91 15.89
N SER A 73 0.29 -14.80 14.91
CA SER A 73 0.56 -16.23 15.15
C SER A 73 1.94 -16.48 15.78
N ASP A 74 2.91 -15.59 15.51
CA ASP A 74 4.23 -15.57 16.14
C ASP A 74 4.58 -14.12 16.49
N THR A 75 4.49 -13.77 17.77
CA THR A 75 4.79 -12.43 18.27
C THR A 75 6.28 -12.11 18.29
N SER A 76 7.16 -13.07 18.03
CA SER A 76 8.61 -12.81 17.93
C SER A 76 9.00 -12.27 16.54
N MET A 77 8.07 -12.31 15.58
CA MET A 77 8.28 -11.83 14.21
C MET A 77 7.81 -10.40 13.99
N VAL A 78 6.88 -9.91 14.81
CA VAL A 78 6.28 -8.57 14.67
C VAL A 78 5.91 -7.98 16.02
N ASP A 79 5.99 -6.66 16.11
CA ASP A 79 5.32 -5.88 17.16
C ASP A 79 4.04 -5.26 16.59
N LEU A 80 3.00 -5.21 17.42
CA LEU A 80 1.68 -4.69 17.05
C LEU A 80 1.35 -3.47 17.90
N GLU A 81 1.22 -2.31 17.28
CA GLU A 81 0.81 -1.07 17.94
C GLU A 81 -0.58 -0.65 17.47
N THR A 82 -1.59 -0.88 18.33
CA THR A 82 -2.96 -0.48 18.03
C THR A 82 -3.08 1.05 18.07
N GLN A 83 -3.65 1.62 17.02
CA GLN A 83 -3.83 3.05 16.85
C GLN A 83 -5.19 3.50 17.42
N ALA A 84 -5.37 4.81 17.61
CA ALA A 84 -6.58 5.38 18.22
C ALA A 84 -7.87 5.11 17.41
N ASP A 85 -7.75 4.91 16.09
CA ASP A 85 -8.85 4.59 15.18
C ASP A 85 -9.19 3.09 15.14
N GLY A 86 -8.46 2.25 15.87
CA GLY A 86 -8.63 0.80 15.90
C GLY A 86 -7.85 0.04 14.81
N SER A 87 -7.13 0.73 13.94
CA SER A 87 -6.12 0.12 13.06
C SER A 87 -4.92 -0.37 13.88
N VAL A 88 -4.01 -1.11 13.23
CA VAL A 88 -2.74 -1.54 13.82
C VAL A 88 -1.59 -1.14 12.92
N MET A 89 -0.51 -0.66 13.54
CA MET A 89 0.80 -0.55 12.90
C MET A 89 1.61 -1.80 13.26
N ILE A 90 2.08 -2.52 12.24
CA ILE A 90 2.83 -3.77 12.40
C ILE A 90 4.30 -3.48 12.09
N THR A 91 5.18 -3.58 13.09
CA THR A 91 6.63 -3.43 12.91
C THR A 91 7.29 -4.79 12.80
N THR A 92 7.99 -5.08 11.69
CA THR A 92 8.64 -6.38 11.50
C THR A 92 9.91 -6.52 12.33
N ARG A 93 10.15 -7.72 12.86
CA ARG A 93 11.33 -8.04 13.69
C ARG A 93 12.18 -9.18 13.15
N LYS A 94 11.64 -10.04 12.28
CA LYS A 94 12.36 -11.18 11.68
C LYS A 94 11.78 -11.54 10.31
N PRO A 95 12.61 -12.02 9.37
CA PRO A 95 12.12 -12.61 8.12
C PRO A 95 11.29 -13.88 8.34
N GLY A 96 10.35 -14.15 7.43
CA GLY A 96 9.50 -15.34 7.41
C GLY A 96 8.04 -14.98 7.10
N THR A 97 7.11 -15.87 7.47
CA THR A 97 5.67 -15.66 7.28
C THR A 97 4.94 -15.74 8.61
N VAL A 98 4.05 -14.78 8.87
CA VAL A 98 3.23 -14.70 10.10
C VAL A 98 1.79 -14.40 9.73
N THR A 99 0.82 -14.98 10.46
CA THR A 99 -0.60 -14.64 10.30
C THR A 99 -0.97 -13.53 11.27
N ILE A 100 -1.53 -12.44 10.74
CA ILE A 100 -2.12 -11.35 11.50
C ILE A 100 -3.61 -11.64 11.69
N ILE A 101 -4.08 -11.52 12.93
CA ILE A 101 -5.43 -11.91 13.33
C ILE A 101 -6.12 -10.69 13.95
N ALA A 102 -7.26 -10.31 13.40
CA ALA A 102 -8.15 -9.28 13.90
C ALA A 102 -9.41 -9.91 14.51
N LYS A 103 -9.82 -9.47 15.70
CA LYS A 103 -11.06 -9.94 16.36
C LYS A 103 -11.93 -8.79 16.82
N SER A 104 -13.24 -8.85 16.56
CA SER A 104 -14.23 -7.94 17.13
C SER A 104 -15.49 -8.73 17.52
N GLY A 105 -15.75 -8.85 18.83
CA GLY A 105 -16.78 -9.75 19.34
C GLY A 105 -16.48 -11.21 18.95
N ASN A 106 -17.42 -11.83 18.22
CA ASN A 106 -17.31 -13.19 17.68
C ASN A 106 -16.76 -13.24 16.25
N LEU A 107 -16.53 -12.09 15.62
CA LEU A 107 -15.99 -12.00 14.26
C LEU A 107 -14.46 -12.10 14.33
N GLU A 108 -13.88 -12.84 13.40
CA GLU A 108 -12.44 -13.04 13.24
C GLU A 108 -12.06 -12.78 11.79
N GLY A 109 -10.89 -12.18 11.56
CA GLY A 109 -10.30 -11.99 10.25
C GLY A 109 -8.83 -12.32 10.28
N ARG A 110 -8.30 -12.84 9.18
CA ARG A 110 -6.91 -13.29 9.06
C ARG A 110 -6.26 -12.74 7.81
N ALA A 111 -4.99 -12.38 7.92
CA ALA A 111 -4.17 -11.98 6.79
C ALA A 111 -2.75 -12.53 6.93
N GLU A 112 -2.18 -12.98 5.83
CA GLU A 112 -0.80 -13.48 5.77
C GLU A 112 0.16 -12.30 5.56
N LEU A 113 1.16 -12.15 6.42
CA LEU A 113 2.27 -11.21 6.24
C LEU A 113 3.54 -11.98 5.89
N THR A 114 4.08 -11.72 4.71
CA THR A 114 5.40 -12.22 4.26
C THR A 114 6.46 -11.15 4.49
N ILE A 115 7.52 -11.50 5.22
CA ILE A 115 8.63 -10.61 5.56
C ILE A 115 9.90 -11.14 4.88
N THR A 116 10.34 -10.48 3.82
CA THR A 116 11.51 -10.88 3.05
C THR A 116 12.79 -10.46 3.80
N ALA A 117 13.78 -11.36 3.85
CA ALA A 117 15.11 -11.01 4.36
C ALA A 117 15.81 -10.06 3.38
N ALA A 118 16.28 -8.92 3.88
CA ALA A 118 16.99 -7.92 3.11
C ALA A 118 18.40 -7.67 3.68
N LYS A 119 19.25 -7.03 2.87
CA LYS A 119 20.58 -6.58 3.28
C LYS A 119 20.65 -5.06 3.18
N ASP A 120 21.47 -4.43 4.03
CA ASP A 120 21.75 -2.98 3.98
C ASP A 120 22.16 -2.51 2.58
N GLY A 121 23.00 -3.27 1.88
CA GLY A 121 23.41 -2.96 0.50
C GLY A 121 22.25 -2.95 -0.50
N GLU A 122 21.23 -3.81 -0.32
CA GLU A 122 20.04 -3.81 -1.16
C GLU A 122 19.23 -2.54 -0.91
N TRP A 123 19.00 -2.19 0.36
CA TRP A 123 18.33 -0.93 0.70
C TRP A 123 19.04 0.28 0.10
N LYS A 124 20.38 0.36 0.22
CA LYS A 124 21.18 1.47 -0.33
C LYS A 124 21.05 1.57 -1.85
N ALA A 125 21.10 0.44 -2.56
CA ALA A 125 20.90 0.42 -4.00
C ALA A 125 19.48 0.88 -4.38
N GLY A 126 18.47 0.53 -3.57
CA GLY A 126 17.11 1.00 -3.74
C GLY A 126 16.93 2.50 -3.49
N ASP A 127 17.52 3.02 -2.42
CA ASP A 127 17.51 4.45 -2.07
C ASP A 127 18.20 5.25 -3.17
N GLU A 128 19.41 4.84 -3.57
CA GLU A 128 20.13 5.45 -4.68
C GLU A 128 19.25 5.41 -5.93
N ARG A 129 18.63 4.28 -6.27
CA ARG A 129 17.80 4.19 -7.45
C ARG A 129 16.57 5.10 -7.39
N TYR A 130 15.88 5.16 -6.25
CA TYR A 130 14.70 6.00 -6.07
C TYR A 130 15.05 7.49 -6.16
N ASN A 131 16.25 7.85 -5.67
CA ASN A 131 16.71 9.22 -5.47
C ASN A 131 17.92 9.65 -6.34
N ASN A 132 18.27 8.92 -7.41
CA ASN A 132 19.55 9.08 -8.14
C ASN A 132 19.78 10.45 -8.82
N GLY A 133 18.85 11.40 -8.68
CA GLY A 133 18.96 12.75 -9.22
C GLY A 133 18.98 12.83 -10.75
N VAL A 134 18.76 11.72 -11.46
CA VAL A 134 18.64 11.72 -12.92
C VAL A 134 17.30 12.35 -13.27
N VAL A 135 17.30 13.65 -13.56
CA VAL A 135 16.08 14.42 -13.84
C VAL A 135 15.59 14.19 -15.27
N LEU A 136 14.28 13.97 -15.42
CA LEU A 136 13.64 14.02 -16.73
C LEU A 136 13.74 15.45 -17.29
N LYS A 137 14.42 15.62 -18.43
CA LYS A 137 14.41 16.91 -19.11
C LYS A 137 13.01 17.17 -19.66
N ARG A 138 12.35 18.21 -19.17
CA ARG A 138 11.09 18.68 -19.78
C ARG A 138 11.41 19.17 -21.19
N GLY A 139 10.83 18.53 -22.20
CA GLY A 139 10.99 18.95 -23.59
C GLY A 139 10.48 20.38 -23.73
N GLY A 140 11.39 21.33 -23.95
CA GLY A 140 11.08 22.73 -24.24
C GLY A 140 10.55 22.88 -25.67
N GLY A 141 9.39 22.28 -25.95
CA GLY A 141 8.67 22.55 -27.20
C GLY A 141 8.28 24.03 -27.24
N ARG A 142 8.67 24.73 -28.30
CA ARG A 142 8.42 26.17 -28.53
C ARG A 142 6.92 26.49 -28.68
N ASP A 143 6.10 25.45 -28.72
CA ASP A 143 4.69 25.43 -29.11
C ASP A 143 3.75 25.48 -27.88
N GLY A 144 4.29 25.62 -26.67
CA GLY A 144 3.50 25.65 -25.44
C GLY A 144 2.90 24.30 -25.02
N GLY A 145 3.06 23.26 -25.84
CA GLY A 145 2.75 21.87 -25.52
C GLY A 145 3.82 21.25 -24.61
N GLY A 146 3.90 21.69 -23.35
CA GLY A 146 4.90 21.26 -22.38
C GLY A 146 4.70 19.82 -21.85
N GLY A 147 4.68 18.84 -22.76
CA GLY A 147 4.63 17.41 -22.47
C GLY A 147 6.02 16.81 -22.20
N TRP A 148 6.06 15.72 -21.42
CA TRP A 148 7.25 14.89 -21.18
C TRP A 148 7.61 14.03 -22.40
N GLU A 149 7.62 14.65 -23.59
CA GLU A 149 7.91 14.00 -24.88
C GLU A 149 9.41 13.88 -25.16
N ALA A 150 10.23 13.69 -24.12
CA ALA A 150 11.44 12.90 -24.33
C ALA A 150 10.95 11.57 -24.93
N GLY A 151 11.37 11.27 -26.16
CA GLY A 151 10.85 10.16 -26.95
C GLY A 151 10.81 8.88 -26.10
N ALA A 152 9.82 8.02 -26.31
CA ALA A 152 9.66 6.79 -25.53
C ALA A 152 10.93 5.90 -25.48
N ASN A 153 11.90 6.16 -26.36
CA ASN A 153 13.18 5.48 -26.49
C ASN A 153 14.37 6.25 -25.87
N ASP A 154 14.16 7.35 -25.14
CA ASP A 154 15.24 8.06 -24.46
C ASP A 154 15.82 7.19 -23.32
N PRO A 155 17.08 6.73 -23.38
CA PRO A 155 17.68 5.94 -22.32
C PRO A 155 17.72 6.67 -20.98
N ALA A 156 17.80 8.01 -20.97
CA ALA A 156 17.77 8.79 -19.74
C ALA A 156 16.45 8.65 -18.98
N ARG A 157 15.34 8.41 -19.70
CA ARG A 157 14.02 8.18 -19.10
C ARG A 157 13.95 6.87 -18.33
N LYS A 158 14.58 5.81 -18.85
CA LYS A 158 14.65 4.50 -18.18
C LYS A 158 15.57 4.50 -16.96
N GLN A 159 16.38 5.55 -16.81
CA GLN A 159 17.28 5.77 -15.67
C GLN A 159 16.80 6.87 -14.72
N ALA A 160 15.70 7.54 -15.05
CA ALA A 160 15.19 8.66 -14.27
C ALA A 160 14.84 8.26 -12.84
N ALA A 161 15.11 9.14 -11.88
CA ALA A 161 14.70 8.98 -10.49
C ALA A 161 13.18 8.84 -10.38
N CYS A 162 12.71 8.00 -9.46
CA CYS A 162 11.28 7.91 -9.14
C CYS A 162 10.77 9.25 -8.59
N THR A 163 11.64 9.99 -7.88
CA THR A 163 11.33 11.30 -7.30
C THR A 163 11.08 12.42 -8.32
N ASN A 164 11.34 12.19 -9.61
CA ASN A 164 10.93 13.14 -10.65
C ASN A 164 9.41 13.23 -10.83
N CYS A 165 8.69 12.21 -10.39
CA CYS A 165 7.23 12.14 -10.52
C CYS A 165 6.54 11.84 -9.19
N HIS A 166 7.23 11.21 -8.24
CA HIS A 166 6.66 10.78 -6.96
C HIS A 166 7.31 11.52 -5.78
N GLY A 167 6.58 11.73 -4.69
CA GLY A 167 7.09 12.45 -3.51
C GLY A 167 7.03 13.97 -3.63
N HIS A 168 7.77 14.67 -2.76
CA HIS A 168 7.64 16.12 -2.58
C HIS A 168 8.05 16.97 -3.80
N ALA A 169 8.86 16.41 -4.71
CA ALA A 169 9.26 17.06 -5.96
C ALA A 169 8.26 16.79 -7.12
N GLY A 170 7.30 15.90 -6.93
CA GLY A 170 6.18 15.68 -7.85
C GLY A 170 5.12 16.78 -7.75
N SER A 171 4.10 16.71 -8.63
CA SER A 171 2.91 17.54 -8.44
C SER A 171 2.24 17.17 -7.13
N GLU A 172 1.76 18.17 -6.37
CA GLU A 172 0.96 17.93 -5.16
C GLU A 172 -0.17 16.92 -5.48
N GLY A 173 -0.13 15.74 -4.86
CA GLY A 173 -1.12 14.67 -5.05
C GLY A 173 -0.61 13.38 -5.70
N ASP A 174 0.68 13.30 -6.07
CA ASP A 174 1.26 12.05 -6.59
C ASP A 174 1.46 10.97 -5.49
N VAL A 175 1.35 9.70 -5.89
CA VAL A 175 1.51 8.52 -5.02
C VAL A 175 2.96 8.45 -4.50
N GLU A 176 3.16 8.39 -3.18
CA GLU A 176 4.46 8.35 -2.50
C GLU A 176 5.05 6.92 -2.39
N HIS A 177 4.28 5.90 -2.78
CA HIS A 177 4.65 4.47 -2.73
C HIS A 177 4.94 3.93 -1.33
N THR A 178 4.39 4.54 -0.29
CA THR A 178 4.58 4.07 1.09
C THR A 178 3.92 2.70 1.31
N PRO A 179 4.27 1.96 2.38
CA PRO A 179 3.62 0.69 2.69
C PRO A 179 2.09 0.79 2.86
N MET A 180 1.56 1.98 3.20
CA MET A 180 0.12 2.24 3.19
C MET A 180 -0.53 1.93 1.82
N GLN A 181 0.24 2.05 0.74
CA GLN A 181 -0.22 1.87 -0.63
C GLN A 181 0.32 0.57 -1.22
N THR A 182 1.53 0.17 -0.84
CA THR A 182 2.27 -0.91 -1.51
C THR A 182 2.29 -2.24 -0.76
N ALA A 183 1.97 -2.28 0.54
CA ALA A 183 2.09 -3.49 1.34
C ALA A 183 1.19 -4.65 0.86
N GLY A 184 0.11 -4.36 0.13
CA GLY A 184 -0.76 -5.38 -0.48
C GLY A 184 -0.22 -6.05 -1.75
N PHE A 185 0.89 -5.56 -2.31
CA PHE A 185 1.51 -6.14 -3.52
C PHE A 185 2.72 -6.97 -3.13
N SER A 186 2.87 -8.12 -3.77
CA SER A 186 4.08 -8.94 -3.70
C SER A 186 5.29 -8.25 -4.32
N ASP A 187 6.48 -8.77 -4.04
CA ASP A 187 7.72 -8.24 -4.61
C ASP A 187 7.70 -8.37 -6.15
N ASP A 188 7.23 -9.49 -6.70
CA ASP A 188 7.09 -9.69 -8.15
C ASP A 188 6.10 -8.71 -8.80
N GLU A 189 5.00 -8.39 -8.12
CA GLU A 189 4.06 -7.37 -8.59
C GLU A 189 4.69 -5.98 -8.61
N LEU A 190 5.43 -5.60 -7.55
CA LEU A 190 6.19 -4.36 -7.54
C LEU A 190 7.21 -4.31 -8.66
N VAL A 191 7.99 -5.38 -8.85
CA VAL A 191 8.96 -5.49 -9.95
C VAL A 191 8.27 -5.34 -11.30
N ALA A 192 7.14 -6.00 -11.52
CA ALA A 192 6.40 -5.88 -12.78
C ALA A 192 5.87 -4.45 -13.01
N ILE A 193 5.48 -3.74 -11.96
CA ILE A 193 5.02 -2.36 -12.06
C ILE A 193 6.11 -1.45 -12.63
N PHE A 194 7.31 -1.47 -12.08
CA PHE A 194 8.36 -0.53 -12.48
C PHE A 194 9.27 -1.05 -13.61
N THR A 195 9.38 -2.36 -13.86
CA THR A 195 10.19 -2.87 -14.98
C THR A 195 9.38 -3.06 -16.26
N LYS A 196 8.07 -3.34 -16.16
CA LYS A 196 7.20 -3.65 -17.30
C LYS A 196 6.11 -2.60 -17.51
N GLY A 197 5.97 -1.63 -16.61
CA GLY A 197 4.85 -0.70 -16.62
C GLY A 197 3.53 -1.41 -16.36
N GLN A 198 3.55 -2.55 -15.68
CA GLN A 198 2.34 -3.30 -15.39
C GLN A 198 1.49 -2.50 -14.40
N LYS A 199 0.23 -2.27 -14.73
CA LYS A 199 -0.67 -1.62 -13.78
C LYS A 199 -1.17 -2.64 -12.75
N PRO A 200 -1.14 -2.33 -11.44
CA PRO A 200 -1.65 -3.26 -10.44
C PRO A 200 -3.16 -3.48 -10.61
N SER A 201 -3.61 -4.71 -10.38
CA SER A 201 -5.04 -5.03 -10.38
C SER A 201 -5.76 -4.27 -9.25
N GLY A 202 -6.97 -3.79 -9.50
CA GLY A 202 -7.77 -3.06 -8.51
C GLY A 202 -7.47 -1.55 -8.43
N VAL A 203 -6.35 -1.08 -8.98
CA VAL A 203 -6.06 0.36 -9.04
C VAL A 203 -6.84 0.99 -10.20
N GLY A 204 -7.83 1.83 -9.87
CA GLY A 204 -8.71 2.49 -10.85
C GLY A 204 -7.94 3.31 -11.93
N GLN A 205 -8.47 3.37 -13.16
CA GLN A 205 -7.88 4.14 -14.28
C GLN A 205 -7.94 5.67 -14.14
N ARG A 206 -8.63 6.16 -13.11
CA ARG A 206 -8.82 7.59 -12.83
C ARG A 206 -7.53 8.43 -12.77
N ILE A 207 -6.39 7.82 -12.44
CA ILE A 207 -5.11 8.53 -12.29
C ILE A 207 -4.41 8.75 -13.65
N MET A 208 -4.50 7.77 -14.57
CA MET A 208 -3.76 7.80 -15.83
C MET A 208 -4.27 6.76 -16.82
N LYS A 209 -4.35 7.13 -18.11
CA LYS A 209 -4.56 6.17 -19.20
C LYS A 209 -3.45 5.11 -19.21
N LEU A 210 -3.80 3.86 -19.48
CA LEU A 210 -2.87 2.71 -19.40
C LEU A 210 -1.64 2.89 -20.30
N GLU A 211 -1.82 3.45 -21.50
CA GLU A 211 -0.74 3.67 -22.45
C GLU A 211 0.28 4.68 -21.91
N ARG A 212 -0.20 5.72 -21.20
CA ARG A 212 0.68 6.69 -20.56
C ARG A 212 1.37 6.09 -19.34
N TRP A 213 0.66 5.29 -18.54
CA TRP A 213 1.22 4.56 -17.39
C TRP A 213 2.38 3.66 -17.82
N GLN A 214 2.12 2.76 -18.77
CA GLN A 214 3.10 1.80 -19.29
C GLN A 214 4.34 2.53 -19.83
N ARG A 215 4.15 3.66 -20.51
CA ARG A 215 5.26 4.42 -21.07
C ARG A 215 6.15 5.07 -19.99
N ILE A 216 5.60 5.51 -18.86
CA ILE A 216 6.38 6.24 -17.84
C ILE A 216 6.86 5.33 -16.69
N HIS A 217 6.41 4.07 -16.60
CA HIS A 217 6.79 3.12 -15.54
C HIS A 217 7.61 1.93 -16.06
N GLN A 218 8.62 2.16 -16.91
CA GLN A 218 9.46 1.11 -17.50
C GLN A 218 10.94 1.45 -17.32
N TRP A 219 11.46 1.16 -16.13
CA TRP A 219 12.84 1.39 -15.76
C TRP A 219 13.71 0.18 -16.07
N GLU A 220 14.94 0.44 -16.52
CA GLU A 220 15.97 -0.57 -16.75
C GLU A 220 16.97 -0.53 -15.60
N MET A 221 17.12 -1.66 -14.93
CA MET A 221 17.93 -1.83 -13.72
C MET A 221 18.50 -3.25 -13.72
N ASP A 222 19.67 -3.43 -13.12
CA ASP A 222 20.13 -4.79 -12.80
C ASP A 222 19.30 -5.40 -11.66
N GLU A 223 19.43 -6.72 -11.47
CA GLU A 223 18.65 -7.47 -10.49
C GLU A 223 18.85 -6.97 -9.05
N PHE A 224 20.05 -6.50 -8.72
CA PHE A 224 20.37 -6.01 -7.39
C PHE A 224 19.66 -4.68 -7.10
N ALA A 225 19.67 -3.75 -8.06
CA ALA A 225 18.93 -2.50 -7.97
C ALA A 225 17.40 -2.72 -7.99
N VAL A 226 16.90 -3.67 -8.77
CA VAL A 226 15.47 -4.07 -8.79
C VAL A 226 15.01 -4.53 -7.41
N LYS A 227 15.74 -5.48 -6.81
CA LYS A 227 15.45 -5.97 -5.46
C LYS A 227 15.61 -4.86 -4.43
N GLY A 228 16.67 -4.08 -4.55
CA GLY A 228 16.95 -2.96 -3.66
C GLY A 228 15.82 -1.94 -3.64
N LEU A 229 15.29 -1.58 -4.81
CA LEU A 229 14.15 -0.67 -4.91
C LEU A 229 12.93 -1.18 -4.16
N VAL A 230 12.61 -2.47 -4.25
CA VAL A 230 11.52 -3.08 -3.46
C VAL A 230 11.78 -2.91 -1.96
N VAL A 231 12.98 -3.26 -1.49
CA VAL A 231 13.37 -3.13 -0.07
C VAL A 231 13.23 -1.68 0.40
N TYR A 232 13.69 -0.72 -0.41
CA TYR A 232 13.58 0.70 -0.11
C TYR A 232 12.11 1.14 0.03
N LEU A 233 11.24 0.76 -0.92
CA LEU A 233 9.82 1.10 -0.86
C LEU A 233 9.14 0.53 0.41
N ARG A 234 9.50 -0.68 0.85
CA ARG A 234 9.00 -1.27 2.11
C ARG A 234 9.45 -0.51 3.35
N SER A 235 10.58 0.20 3.28
CA SER A 235 11.16 0.94 4.41
C SER A 235 10.58 2.35 4.58
N LEU A 236 9.84 2.86 3.58
CA LEU A 236 9.23 4.18 3.67
C LEU A 236 8.23 4.21 4.82
N GLU A 237 8.13 5.34 5.52
CA GLU A 237 7.16 5.49 6.61
C GLU A 237 5.73 5.40 6.03
N PRO A 238 4.87 4.53 6.57
CA PRO A 238 3.48 4.46 6.13
C PRO A 238 2.78 5.81 6.32
N LYS A 239 2.21 6.34 5.23
CA LYS A 239 1.52 7.63 5.26
C LYS A 239 0.27 7.57 4.39
N SER A 240 -0.85 8.01 4.96
CA SER A 240 -2.11 8.12 4.24
C SER A 240 -2.03 9.22 3.18
N GLN A 241 -2.53 8.90 2.00
CA GLN A 241 -2.80 9.83 0.90
C GLN A 241 -4.26 9.71 0.42
N GLY A 242 -5.15 9.17 1.26
CA GLY A 242 -6.58 9.08 1.03
C GLY A 242 -6.94 8.01 0.00
N THR A 243 -7.43 8.41 -1.17
CA THR A 243 -8.09 7.48 -2.13
C THR A 243 -7.18 6.42 -2.78
N VAL A 244 -5.87 6.54 -2.59
CA VAL A 244 -4.85 5.61 -3.08
C VAL A 244 -4.33 4.68 -1.98
N ASP A 245 -4.75 4.88 -0.74
CA ASP A 245 -4.42 3.99 0.37
C ASP A 245 -4.96 2.59 0.11
N TRP A 246 -4.31 1.59 0.71
CA TRP A 246 -4.68 0.19 0.59
C TRP A 246 -4.61 -0.32 -0.84
N GLY A 247 -3.66 0.18 -1.64
CA GLY A 247 -3.55 -0.12 -3.07
C GLY A 247 -4.77 0.36 -3.86
N GLY A 248 -5.45 1.42 -3.40
CA GLY A 248 -6.68 1.95 -3.98
C GLY A 248 -7.95 1.20 -3.62
N ARG A 249 -7.90 0.26 -2.66
CA ARG A 249 -9.06 -0.54 -2.22
C ARG A 249 -9.95 0.19 -1.21
N GLY A 250 -9.39 1.06 -0.36
CA GLY A 250 -10.12 1.67 0.78
C GLY A 250 -10.96 2.92 0.45
N GLY A 251 -11.35 3.12 -0.82
CA GLY A 251 -11.84 4.41 -1.30
C GLY A 251 -13.37 4.57 -1.44
N GLY A 252 -14.19 3.62 -0.98
CA GLY A 252 -15.62 3.66 -1.28
C GLY A 252 -16.47 2.90 -0.28
N GLY A 253 -16.72 3.51 0.88
CA GLY A 253 -17.83 3.09 1.72
C GLY A 253 -19.12 3.04 0.90
N GLY A 254 -19.70 1.85 0.78
CA GLY A 254 -21.05 1.64 0.28
C GLY A 254 -21.16 1.27 -1.21
N GLY A 255 -20.82 0.04 -1.58
CA GLY A 255 -21.20 -0.51 -2.88
C GLY A 255 -20.60 -1.87 -3.15
N GLY A 256 -21.20 -2.92 -2.58
CA GLY A 256 -20.83 -4.30 -2.85
C GLY A 256 -20.74 -4.59 -4.35
N GLY A 257 -19.52 -4.77 -4.83
CA GLY A 257 -19.22 -5.16 -6.21
C GLY A 257 -18.21 -6.28 -6.18
N GLY A 258 -18.71 -7.51 -6.05
CA GLY A 258 -17.91 -8.73 -6.09
C GLY A 258 -17.03 -8.80 -7.33
N GLY A 259 -15.75 -8.49 -7.17
CA GLY A 259 -14.71 -8.76 -8.15
C GLY A 259 -14.28 -10.21 -8.05
N GLY A 260 -15.15 -11.13 -8.48
CA GLY A 260 -14.84 -12.55 -8.60
C GLY A 260 -13.60 -12.72 -9.48
N GLY A 261 -12.54 -13.29 -8.89
CA GLY A 261 -11.36 -13.72 -9.60
C GLY A 261 -11.75 -14.69 -10.71
N GLY A 262 -11.66 -14.23 -11.95
CA GLY A 262 -11.82 -15.06 -13.14
C GLY A 262 -10.69 -16.06 -13.23
N GLY A 263 -10.92 -17.23 -12.60
CA GLY A 263 -10.10 -18.42 -12.78
C GLY A 263 -10.01 -18.80 -14.25
N GLY A 264 -8.79 -19.14 -14.68
CA GLY A 264 -8.50 -19.60 -16.02
C GLY A 264 -9.34 -20.82 -16.42
N LYS A 265 -9.87 -20.76 -17.64
CA LYS A 265 -10.11 -21.92 -18.51
C LYS A 265 -9.22 -21.68 -19.74
N GLY A 266 -8.25 -22.50 -20.08
CA GLY A 266 -8.30 -23.96 -20.14
C GLY A 266 -8.85 -24.36 -21.52
N GLY A 267 -7.94 -24.71 -22.43
CA GLY A 267 -8.18 -25.60 -23.57
C GLY A 267 -8.99 -25.06 -24.76
N ARG A 268 -8.29 -24.74 -25.85
CA ARG A 268 -8.82 -24.99 -27.20
C ARG A 268 -7.78 -25.75 -28.01
N ASP A 269 -7.92 -27.07 -28.00
CA ASP A 269 -7.45 -27.95 -29.07
C ASP A 269 -8.15 -27.54 -30.37
N GLY A 270 -7.36 -27.08 -31.33
CA GLY A 270 -7.78 -26.77 -32.69
C GLY A 270 -7.00 -27.64 -33.66
N GLY A 271 -7.31 -28.93 -33.70
CA GLY A 271 -6.89 -29.80 -34.79
C GLY A 271 -7.50 -29.33 -36.11
N ARG A 272 -6.66 -29.05 -37.10
CA ARG A 272 -7.06 -28.93 -38.51
C ARG A 272 -6.07 -29.70 -39.35
N GLY A 273 -6.55 -30.81 -39.91
CA GLY A 273 -5.83 -31.64 -40.86
C GLY A 273 -5.93 -31.10 -42.29
N GLY A 274 -5.05 -31.66 -43.13
CA GLY A 274 -5.31 -31.96 -44.53
C GLY A 274 -5.05 -30.84 -45.54
N SER A 275 -3.95 -30.96 -46.29
CA SER A 275 -4.01 -31.33 -47.72
C SER A 275 -2.61 -31.58 -48.26
N GLU A 276 -2.35 -32.84 -48.61
CA GLU A 276 -1.37 -33.21 -49.62
C GLU A 276 -1.80 -32.60 -50.97
N SER A 277 -0.85 -32.06 -51.71
CA SER A 277 -0.93 -32.00 -53.17
C SER A 277 0.45 -32.29 -53.75
N GLN A 278 0.40 -33.07 -54.81
CA GLN A 278 1.48 -33.53 -55.67
C GLN A 278 2.18 -32.38 -56.38
#